data_AF-A0A959PRQ2-F1
#
_entry.id   AF-A0A959PRQ2-F1
#
_cell.length_a   1.000
_cell.length_b   1.000
_cell.length_c   1.000
_cell.angle_alpha   90.00
_cell.angle_beta   90.00
_cell.angle_gamma   90.00
#
_symmetry.space_group_name_H-M   'P 1'
#
loop_
_entity.id
_entity.type
_entity.pdbx_description
1 polymer ?
#
loop_
_entity_poly.entity_id
_entity_poly.type
_entity_poly.pdbx_seq_one_letter_code
_entity_poly.pdbx_strand_id
1 'polypeptide(L)' 'MISHAVSAQFSLPPLEYSYNALEPYIDAMTMEIHYTKHHQGYVNNLNKAVEGTRL' A
#
# COMPACT_ATOMS: atom_id res chain seq x y z
N MET A 1 -2.97 -27.88 -20.57
CA MET A 1 -2.82 -27.26 -19.24
C MET A 1 -3.19 -25.80 -19.38
N ILE A 2 -4.35 -25.37 -18.88
CA ILE A 2 -4.74 -23.95 -18.95
C ILE A 2 -4.13 -23.29 -17.71
N SER A 3 -3.01 -22.60 -17.92
CA SER A 3 -2.39 -21.73 -16.91
C SER A 3 -3.35 -20.60 -16.59
N HIS A 4 -4.14 -20.76 -15.54
CA HIS A 4 -4.87 -19.66 -14.92
C HIS A 4 -3.88 -18.92 -14.02
N ALA A 5 -3.00 -18.11 -14.63
CA ALA A 5 -2.29 -17.08 -13.89
C ALA A 5 -3.31 -15.96 -13.61
N VAL A 6 -4.05 -16.11 -12.52
CA VAL A 6 -4.75 -14.97 -11.92
C VAL A 6 -3.66 -14.09 -11.33
N SER A 7 -3.62 -12.83 -11.72
CA SER A 7 -2.68 -11.86 -11.15
C SER A 7 -3.39 -11.14 -10.00
N ALA A 8 -3.08 -11.47 -8.73
CA ALA A 8 -3.50 -10.63 -7.62
C ALA A 8 -2.95 -9.21 -7.77
N GLN A 9 -3.85 -8.24 -7.61
CA GLN A 9 -3.53 -6.83 -7.60
C GLN A 9 -4.03 -6.23 -6.28
N PHE A 10 -3.08 -5.81 -5.45
CA PHE A 10 -3.34 -5.14 -4.17
C PHE A 10 -3.39 -3.62 -4.35
N SER A 11 -4.19 -2.96 -3.51
CA SER A 11 -4.34 -1.50 -3.47
C SER A 11 -4.03 -0.95 -2.08
N LEU A 12 -3.56 0.31 -2.04
CA LEU A 12 -3.39 1.06 -0.81
C LEU A 12 -4.76 1.65 -0.41
N PRO A 13 -5.34 1.28 0.74
CA PRO A 13 -6.61 1.87 1.18
C PRO A 13 -6.45 3.36 1.50
N PRO A 14 -7.41 4.21 1.13
CA PRO A 14 -7.38 5.63 1.48
C PRO A 14 -7.44 5.81 3.00
N LEU A 15 -6.78 6.85 3.50
CA LEU A 15 -6.96 7.27 4.89
C LEU A 15 -8.38 7.85 5.08
N GLU A 16 -9.03 7.45 6.16
CA GLU A 16 -10.36 7.98 6.55
C GLU A 16 -10.28 9.32 7.30
N TYR A 17 -9.07 9.87 7.44
CA TYR A 17 -8.78 11.10 8.17
C TYR A 17 -7.60 11.85 7.54
N SER A 18 -7.47 13.14 7.84
CA SER A 18 -6.37 13.99 7.37
C SER A 18 -5.04 13.63 8.04
N TYR A 19 -3.92 13.92 7.40
CA TYR A 19 -2.58 13.61 7.95
C TYR A 19 -2.32 14.19 9.34
N ASN A 20 -2.94 15.32 9.69
CA ASN A 20 -2.79 15.99 10.98
C ASN A 20 -3.83 15.55 12.03
N ALA A 21 -4.71 14.58 11.74
CA ALA A 21 -5.77 14.17 12.66
C ALA A 21 -5.27 13.55 13.97
N LEU A 22 -3.98 13.17 14.02
CA LEU A 22 -3.34 12.51 15.16
C LEU A 22 -2.37 13.41 15.93
N GLU A 23 -2.30 14.70 15.59
CA GLU A 23 -1.53 15.70 16.35
C GLU A 23 -2.09 15.86 17.78
N PRO A 24 -1.25 16.12 18.79
CA PRO A 24 0.22 16.28 18.74
C PRO A 24 0.99 14.96 18.89
N TYR A 25 0.31 13.82 18.82
CA TYR A 25 0.90 12.51 19.13
C TYR A 25 1.68 11.93 17.96
N ILE A 26 1.20 12.19 16.74
CA ILE A 26 1.89 11.85 15.49
C ILE A 26 1.80 13.07 14.59
N ASP A 27 2.96 13.56 14.16
CA ASP A 27 3.00 14.74 13.32
C ASP A 27 2.52 14.46 11.88
N ALA A 28 1.96 15.48 11.24
CA ALA A 28 1.42 15.34 9.89
C ALA A 28 2.45 14.89 8.84
N MET A 29 3.72 15.30 8.97
CA MET A 29 4.77 14.93 8.03
C MET A 29 5.12 13.44 8.15
N THR A 30 5.14 12.90 9.37
CA THR A 30 5.27 11.46 9.62
C THR A 30 4.13 10.69 8.95
N MET A 31 2.87 11.12 9.13
CA MET A 31 1.73 10.45 8.50
C MET A 31 1.79 10.48 6.97
N GLU A 32 2.14 11.63 6.38
CA GLU A 32 2.27 11.77 4.93
C GLU A 32 3.39 10.88 4.36
N ILE A 33 4.58 10.91 4.96
CA ILE A 33 5.72 10.10 4.50
C ILE A 33 5.43 8.60 4.70
N HIS A 34 4.87 8.22 5.85
CA HIS A 34 4.54 6.83 6.14
C HIS A 34 3.53 6.27 5.14
N TYR A 35 2.46 7.01 4.85
CA TYR A 35 1.43 6.57 3.92
C TYR A 35 1.91 6.60 2.47
N THR A 36 2.39 7.75 1.99
CA THR A 36 2.67 7.97 0.56
C THR A 36 3.97 7.36 0.06
N LYS A 37 4.94 7.09 0.95
CA LYS A 37 6.24 6.51 0.58
C LYS A 37 6.35 5.06 1.05
N HIS A 38 6.23 4.83 2.36
CA HIS A 38 6.51 3.51 2.91
C HIS A 38 5.38 2.51 2.60
N HIS A 39 4.13 2.82 2.97
CA HIS A 39 3.00 1.93 2.72
C HIS A 39 2.74 1.75 1.22
N GLN A 40 2.72 2.83 0.45
CA GLN A 40 2.63 2.76 -1.02
C GLN A 40 3.78 1.93 -1.63
N GLY A 41 5.00 2.09 -1.12
CA GLY A 41 6.16 1.31 -1.53
C GLY A 41 5.97 -0.19 -1.31
N TYR A 42 5.43 -0.59 -0.15
CA TYR A 42 5.11 -1.99 0.13
C TYR A 42 4.06 -2.55 -0.83
N VAL A 43 2.96 -1.83 -1.07
CA VAL A 43 1.92 -2.26 -2.03
C VAL A 43 2.51 -2.43 -3.42
N ASN A 44 3.32 -1.47 -3.89
CA ASN A 44 3.95 -1.54 -5.21
C ASN A 44 4.90 -2.74 -5.33
N ASN A 45 5.71 -2.99 -4.32
CA ASN A 45 6.67 -4.10 -4.34
C ASN A 45 5.99 -5.47 -4.16
N LEU A 46 4.92 -5.54 -3.37
CA LEU A 46 4.10 -6.75 -3.25
C LEU A 46 3.54 -7.15 -4.61
N ASN A 47 2.90 -6.21 -5.32
CA ASN A 47 2.35 -6.48 -6.66
C ASN A 47 3.41 -7.00 -7.63
N LYS A 48 4.60 -6.41 -7.63
CA LYS A 48 5.73 -6.90 -8.45
C LYS A 48 6.18 -8.31 -8.03
N ALA A 49 6.20 -8.60 -6.73
CA ALA A 49 6.67 -9.89 -6.22
C ALA A 49 5.68 -11.03 -6.49
N VAL A 50 4.38 -10.74 -6.55
CA VAL A 50 3.34 -11.75 -6.78
C VAL A 50 2.91 -11.89 -8.24
N GLU A 51 3.45 -11.06 -9.14
CA GLU A 51 3.16 -11.11 -10.57
C GLU A 51 3.46 -12.51 -11.13
N GLY A 52 2.48 -13.11 -11.82
CA GLY A 52 2.60 -14.45 -12.41
C GLY A 52 2.59 -15.60 -11.40
N THR A 53 2.37 -15.32 -10.10
CA THR A 53 2.15 -16.35 -9.09
C THR A 53 0.67 -16.79 -9.07
N ARG A 54 0.34 -17.74 -8.19
CA ARG A 54 -1.06 -18.21 -7.99
C ARG A 54 -1.85 -17.37 -6.99
N LEU A 55 -1.27 -16.27 -6.53
CA LEU A 55 -1.92 -15.32 -5.63
C LEU A 55 -2.89 -14.45 -6.42
#